data_AF-A0A1C5YXB8-F1
#
_entry.id   AF-A0A1C5YXB8-F1
#
_cell.length_a   1.000
_cell.length_b   1.000
_cell.length_c   1.000
_cell.angle_alpha   90.00
_cell.angle_beta   90.00
_cell.angle_gamma   90.00
#
_symmetry.space_group_name_H-M   'P 1'
#
loop_
_entity.id
_entity.type
_entity.pdbx_description
1 polymer ?
#
loop_
_entity_poly.entity_id
_entity_poly.type
_entity_poly.pdbx_seq_one_letter_code
_entity_poly.pdbx_strand_id
1 'polypeptide(L)'
;MKKPGMTNRRKQGTRGIAVFLGAALFCTSGVAVSAKGDSLEEVIQKTADYETGIVTDPTVASIGGEWTVMPLARGEASLPDDYFEKYRANVEKYLKENDGILSDHKYTEYSRVVLALKSIGAAPTDIGGYDVQKPLEDFDTVTAQGLNGAVFALLALNADDPEQNKDGELEQKYLSYILEQEKPDGGFSLDDNADQSDVDMTAMTLQCLEPYQDQEAVKEIIEKGIQILSAGQEENGGYVAYGSDSSESVSQVILTLSTYGIDCNEDERFIKDGKGLYDILMEYQQKDGGFSHTLDGENDGMATDQAFCALVSYERFKDGKNSFYNMTDHR
;
A
#
# COMPACT_ATOMS: atom_id res chain seq x y z
N MET A 1 -30.33 62.87 35.35
CA MET A 1 -31.51 62.98 34.46
C MET A 1 -31.46 61.87 33.42
N LYS A 2 -32.53 61.05 33.37
CA LYS A 2 -33.04 60.20 32.27
C LYS A 2 -32.07 59.43 31.33
N LYS A 3 -32.07 58.08 31.46
CA LYS A 3 -32.13 57.10 30.34
C LYS A 3 -33.44 57.33 29.52
N PRO A 4 -33.68 56.81 28.29
CA PRO A 4 -33.25 55.48 27.77
C PRO A 4 -33.07 55.34 26.23
N GLY A 5 -32.76 54.12 25.77
CA GLY A 5 -32.91 53.73 24.36
C GLY A 5 -32.41 52.32 24.01
N MET A 6 -32.96 51.27 24.62
CA MET A 6 -32.84 49.89 24.11
C MET A 6 -33.68 49.73 22.83
N THR A 7 -33.17 48.98 21.85
CA THR A 7 -34.04 48.15 21.01
C THR A 7 -33.47 46.74 20.85
N ASN A 8 -34.31 45.78 21.26
CA ASN A 8 -34.18 44.34 21.12
C ASN A 8 -34.21 43.90 19.64
N ARG A 9 -33.43 42.88 19.27
CA ARG A 9 -33.88 41.87 18.28
C ARG A 9 -33.58 40.44 18.75
N ARG A 10 -34.67 39.85 19.27
CA ARG A 10 -35.16 38.47 19.16
C ARG A 10 -34.16 37.34 18.90
N LYS A 11 -34.07 36.45 19.89
CA LYS A 11 -33.99 34.99 19.70
C LYS A 11 -35.15 34.51 18.82
N GLN A 12 -34.87 33.70 17.82
CA GLN A 12 -35.81 32.73 17.27
C GLN A 12 -35.21 31.34 17.44
N GLY A 13 -35.95 30.48 18.14
CA GLY A 13 -35.65 29.08 18.30
C GLY A 13 -36.20 28.24 17.15
N THR A 14 -35.50 27.13 16.94
CA THR A 14 -35.98 25.77 16.66
C THR A 14 -36.97 25.57 15.52
N ARG A 15 -36.48 24.90 14.47
CA ARG A 15 -37.22 23.82 13.79
C ARG A 15 -36.30 22.62 13.66
N GLY A 16 -36.60 21.60 14.46
CA GLY A 16 -36.01 20.28 14.33
C GLY A 16 -36.47 19.64 13.02
N ILE A 17 -35.53 18.99 12.34
CA ILE A 17 -35.81 17.98 11.35
C ILE A 17 -35.47 16.66 12.05
N ALA A 18 -36.52 15.97 12.49
CA ALA A 18 -36.44 14.59 12.91
C ALA A 18 -36.24 13.74 11.65
N VAL A 19 -35.04 13.19 11.48
CA VAL A 19 -34.82 12.09 10.54
C VAL A 19 -35.07 10.81 11.33
N PHE A 20 -36.05 10.03 10.87
CA PHE A 20 -36.46 8.78 11.47
C PHE A 20 -35.31 7.78 11.51
N LEU A 21 -34.94 7.34 12.71
CA LEU A 21 -34.24 6.07 12.93
C LEU A 21 -35.16 4.92 12.51
N GLY A 22 -34.82 4.27 11.40
CA GLY A 22 -35.26 2.93 11.06
C GLY A 22 -34.11 1.97 11.30
N ALA A 23 -33.86 1.61 12.56
CA ALA A 23 -32.92 0.55 12.91
C ALA A 23 -33.59 -0.80 12.62
N ALA A 24 -33.21 -1.43 11.51
CA ALA A 24 -33.40 -2.86 11.33
C ALA A 24 -32.13 -3.55 11.85
N LEU A 25 -32.16 -3.98 13.11
CA LEU A 25 -31.22 -4.98 13.62
C LEU A 25 -31.45 -6.28 12.85
N PHE A 26 -30.52 -6.63 11.97
CA PHE A 26 -30.24 -8.02 11.68
C PHE A 26 -28.90 -8.35 12.35
N CYS A 27 -28.99 -8.84 13.59
CA CYS A 27 -27.89 -9.61 14.18
C CYS A 27 -27.81 -10.93 13.42
N THR A 28 -26.93 -11.00 12.43
CA THR A 28 -26.34 -12.27 12.03
C THR A 28 -24.89 -12.24 12.45
N SER A 29 -24.64 -12.58 13.71
CA SER A 29 -23.35 -13.06 14.17
C SER A 29 -23.02 -14.33 13.40
N GLY A 30 -22.35 -14.16 12.27
CA GLY A 30 -21.76 -15.23 11.48
C GLY A 30 -20.26 -15.05 11.51
N VAL A 31 -19.59 -15.62 12.51
CA VAL A 31 -18.18 -15.98 12.36
C VAL A 31 -18.13 -16.97 11.20
N ALA A 32 -17.66 -16.54 10.04
CA ALA A 32 -17.64 -17.34 8.84
C ALA A 32 -16.26 -17.26 8.20
N VAL A 33 -15.40 -18.16 8.69
CA VAL A 33 -14.12 -18.61 8.13
C VAL A 33 -14.14 -18.61 6.59
N SER A 34 -13.09 -18.04 5.99
CA SER A 34 -12.75 -18.13 4.56
C SER A 34 -12.83 -19.58 4.06
N ALA A 35 -13.19 -19.74 2.78
CA ALA A 35 -13.34 -21.04 2.15
C ALA A 35 -11.97 -21.73 2.03
N LYS A 36 -11.63 -22.57 3.02
CA LYS A 36 -10.58 -23.60 2.89
C LYS A 36 -10.84 -24.40 1.59
N GLY A 37 -10.19 -24.04 0.49
CA GLY A 37 -10.32 -24.77 -0.77
C GLY A 37 -10.00 -23.98 -2.05
N ASP A 38 -9.99 -22.65 -2.04
CA ASP A 38 -9.62 -21.89 -3.23
C ASP A 38 -8.10 -21.91 -3.44
N SER A 39 -7.68 -22.03 -4.70
CA SER A 39 -6.30 -21.81 -5.12
C SER A 39 -5.92 -20.32 -5.04
N LEU A 40 -4.61 -20.03 -5.04
CA LEU A 40 -4.11 -18.66 -5.04
C LEU A 40 -4.66 -17.85 -6.24
N GLU A 41 -4.69 -18.46 -7.43
CA GLU A 41 -5.25 -17.85 -8.65
C GLU A 41 -6.74 -17.50 -8.49
N GLU A 42 -7.54 -18.39 -7.88
CA GLU A 42 -8.96 -18.14 -7.61
C GLU A 42 -9.16 -17.02 -6.58
N VAL A 43 -8.30 -16.96 -5.54
CA VAL A 43 -8.32 -15.89 -4.55
C VAL A 43 -7.99 -14.55 -5.21
N ILE A 44 -6.93 -14.50 -6.02
CA ILE A 44 -6.52 -13.32 -6.79
C ILE A 44 -7.64 -12.85 -7.72
N GLN A 45 -8.28 -13.77 -8.46
CA GLN A 45 -9.38 -13.41 -9.34
C GLN A 45 -10.59 -12.86 -8.57
N LYS A 46 -10.95 -13.45 -7.42
CA LYS A 46 -12.06 -12.93 -6.60
C LYS A 46 -11.77 -11.53 -6.08
N THR A 47 -10.54 -11.26 -5.64
CA THR A 47 -10.14 -9.94 -5.17
C THR A 47 -10.11 -8.93 -6.33
N ALA A 48 -9.64 -9.34 -7.52
CA ALA A 48 -9.72 -8.51 -8.72
C ALA A 48 -11.17 -8.18 -9.13
N ASP A 49 -12.08 -9.16 -9.07
CA ASP A 49 -13.51 -8.97 -9.35
C ASP A 49 -14.16 -8.00 -8.34
N TYR A 50 -13.80 -8.13 -7.05
CA TYR A 50 -14.24 -7.22 -6.00
C TYR A 50 -13.77 -5.79 -6.27
N GLU A 51 -12.46 -5.61 -6.44
CA GLU A 51 -11.79 -4.33 -6.66
C GLU A 51 -12.31 -3.62 -7.91
N THR A 52 -12.38 -4.32 -9.05
CA THR A 52 -12.89 -3.74 -10.30
C THR A 52 -14.41 -3.48 -10.25
N GLY A 53 -15.15 -4.20 -9.39
CA GLY A 53 -16.56 -3.98 -9.12
C GLY A 53 -16.84 -2.71 -8.32
N ILE A 54 -15.92 -2.30 -7.43
CA ILE A 54 -16.06 -1.07 -6.63
C ILE A 54 -15.31 0.12 -7.25
N VAL A 55 -14.14 -0.12 -7.86
CA VAL A 55 -13.31 0.87 -8.57
C VAL A 55 -13.58 0.77 -10.07
N THR A 56 -14.80 1.10 -10.47
CA THR A 56 -15.21 1.03 -11.88
C THR A 56 -14.63 2.16 -12.75
N ASP A 57 -14.15 3.24 -12.13
CA ASP A 57 -13.57 4.43 -12.78
C ASP A 57 -12.23 4.78 -12.11
N PRO A 58 -11.16 3.99 -12.36
CA PRO A 58 -9.88 4.15 -11.66
C PRO A 58 -9.28 5.53 -11.96
N THR A 59 -8.80 6.21 -10.92
CA THR A 59 -8.27 7.59 -10.97
C THR A 59 -7.27 7.81 -9.82
N VAL A 60 -6.68 9.00 -9.74
CA VAL A 60 -5.81 9.42 -8.64
C VAL A 60 -6.59 9.37 -7.32
N ALA A 61 -6.24 8.43 -6.44
CA ALA A 61 -6.93 8.21 -5.17
C ALA A 61 -6.03 7.55 -4.11
N SER A 62 -6.19 7.94 -2.85
CA SER A 62 -5.39 7.38 -1.74
C SER A 62 -5.81 5.97 -1.29
N ILE A 63 -6.99 5.49 -1.71
CA ILE A 63 -7.53 4.13 -1.52
C ILE A 63 -8.18 3.72 -2.85
N GLY A 64 -8.01 2.47 -3.24
CA GLY A 64 -8.30 2.01 -4.60
C GLY A 64 -7.42 2.76 -5.61
N GLY A 65 -7.95 3.00 -6.81
CA GLY A 65 -7.23 3.79 -7.82
C GLY A 65 -5.90 3.14 -8.18
N GLU A 66 -4.79 3.80 -7.86
CA GLU A 66 -3.45 3.24 -8.06
C GLU A 66 -3.24 1.88 -7.39
N TRP A 67 -3.77 1.71 -6.17
CA TRP A 67 -3.60 0.49 -5.38
C TRP A 67 -4.39 -0.70 -5.94
N THR A 68 -5.49 -0.42 -6.66
CA THR A 68 -6.18 -1.41 -7.48
C THR A 68 -5.41 -1.67 -8.78
N VAL A 69 -4.94 -0.62 -9.46
CA VAL A 69 -4.31 -0.72 -10.79
C VAL A 69 -3.02 -1.53 -10.76
N MET A 70 -2.14 -1.30 -9.78
CA MET A 70 -0.84 -1.99 -9.69
C MET A 70 -0.97 -3.52 -9.64
N PRO A 71 -1.67 -4.14 -8.66
CA PRO A 71 -1.81 -5.59 -8.63
C PRO A 71 -2.55 -6.16 -9.85
N LEU A 72 -3.53 -5.44 -10.43
CA LEU A 72 -4.16 -5.87 -11.68
C LEU A 72 -3.16 -5.88 -12.86
N ALA A 73 -2.25 -4.92 -12.92
CA ALA A 73 -1.23 -4.84 -13.96
C ALA A 73 -0.09 -5.85 -13.75
N ARG A 74 0.18 -6.23 -12.49
CA ARG A 74 1.28 -7.13 -12.11
C ARG A 74 0.86 -8.60 -11.98
N GLY A 75 -0.41 -8.88 -11.76
CA GLY A 75 -0.99 -10.24 -11.63
C GLY A 75 -1.65 -10.72 -12.91
N GLU A 76 -2.17 -11.96 -12.90
CA GLU A 76 -2.74 -12.60 -14.09
C GLU A 76 -4.28 -12.55 -14.20
N ALA A 77 -4.95 -11.86 -13.26
CA ALA A 77 -6.41 -11.77 -13.23
C ALA A 77 -7.01 -11.24 -14.55
N SER A 78 -8.19 -11.78 -14.90
CA SER A 78 -9.03 -11.28 -15.99
C SER A 78 -9.61 -9.92 -15.63
N LEU A 79 -9.61 -8.98 -16.58
CA LEU A 79 -9.99 -7.59 -16.38
C LEU A 79 -11.02 -7.13 -17.41
N PRO A 80 -11.81 -6.10 -17.09
CA PRO A 80 -12.57 -5.37 -18.11
C PRO A 80 -11.63 -4.81 -19.19
N ASP A 81 -12.06 -4.88 -20.44
CA ASP A 81 -11.37 -4.22 -21.56
C ASP A 81 -11.18 -2.72 -21.23
N ASP A 82 -10.06 -2.16 -21.66
CA ASP A 82 -9.69 -0.73 -21.52
C ASP A 82 -9.49 -0.22 -20.07
N TYR A 83 -9.44 -1.08 -19.03
CA TYR A 83 -9.32 -0.63 -17.63
C TYR A 83 -8.08 0.27 -17.39
N PHE A 84 -6.92 -0.12 -17.91
CA PHE A 84 -5.68 0.67 -17.77
C PHE A 84 -5.68 1.93 -18.64
N GLU A 85 -6.25 1.88 -19.84
CA GLU A 85 -6.40 3.06 -20.69
C GLU A 85 -7.31 4.10 -20.05
N LYS A 86 -8.37 3.63 -19.39
CA LYS A 86 -9.27 4.46 -18.60
C LYS A 86 -8.55 5.11 -17.42
N TYR A 87 -7.76 4.34 -16.67
CA TYR A 87 -6.93 4.89 -15.60
C TYR A 87 -5.96 5.97 -16.13
N ARG A 88 -5.18 5.66 -17.17
CA ARG A 88 -4.24 6.60 -17.78
C ARG A 88 -4.94 7.90 -18.23
N ALA A 89 -6.10 7.79 -18.87
CA ALA A 89 -6.89 8.94 -19.30
C ALA A 89 -7.42 9.77 -18.11
N ASN A 90 -7.81 9.11 -17.01
CA ASN A 90 -8.26 9.77 -15.80
C ASN A 90 -7.12 10.49 -15.06
N VAL A 91 -5.91 9.92 -15.02
CA VAL A 91 -4.71 10.61 -14.52
C VAL A 91 -4.42 11.86 -15.35
N GLU A 92 -4.44 11.76 -16.69
CA GLU A 92 -4.26 12.91 -17.58
C GLU A 92 -5.31 13.99 -17.34
N LYS A 93 -6.58 13.60 -17.17
CA LYS A 93 -7.66 14.53 -16.84
C LYS A 93 -7.42 15.21 -15.48
N TYR A 94 -7.08 14.43 -14.45
CA TYR A 94 -6.80 14.95 -13.11
C TYR A 94 -5.67 15.98 -13.14
N LEU A 95 -4.56 15.68 -13.83
CA LEU A 95 -3.43 16.59 -13.97
C LEU A 95 -3.85 17.89 -14.67
N LYS A 96 -4.64 17.83 -15.74
CA LYS A 96 -5.13 19.03 -16.43
C LYS A 96 -6.06 19.88 -15.56
N GLU A 97 -6.90 19.24 -14.75
CA GLU A 97 -7.82 19.94 -13.85
C GLU A 97 -7.12 20.58 -12.65
N ASN A 98 -5.91 20.11 -12.31
CA ASN A 98 -5.11 20.56 -11.16
C ASN A 98 -3.75 21.16 -11.56
N ASP A 99 -3.61 21.64 -12.80
CA ASP A 99 -2.39 22.29 -13.32
C ASP A 99 -1.09 21.47 -13.10
N GLY A 100 -1.20 20.13 -13.19
CA GLY A 100 -0.10 19.18 -13.02
C GLY A 100 0.23 18.83 -11.56
N ILE A 101 -0.50 19.38 -10.59
CA ILE A 101 -0.24 19.18 -9.16
C ILE A 101 -1.09 18.04 -8.62
N LEU A 102 -0.45 16.97 -8.13
CA LEU A 102 -1.15 15.90 -7.40
C LEU A 102 -1.31 16.23 -5.91
N SER A 103 -0.30 16.89 -5.34
CA SER A 103 -0.34 17.38 -3.96
C SER A 103 0.73 18.44 -3.73
N ASP A 104 0.42 19.39 -2.85
CA ASP A 104 1.39 20.39 -2.37
C ASP A 104 2.22 19.91 -1.17
N HIS A 105 1.85 18.78 -0.56
CA HIS A 105 2.45 18.31 0.70
C HIS A 105 2.61 16.80 0.82
N LYS A 106 1.84 16.00 0.06
CA LYS A 106 1.95 14.53 0.05
C LYS A 106 2.63 14.05 -1.21
N TYR A 107 3.95 14.02 -1.23
CA TYR A 107 4.68 13.61 -2.42
C TYR A 107 4.63 12.10 -2.68
N THR A 108 4.17 11.31 -1.69
CA THR A 108 3.81 9.91 -1.90
C THR A 108 2.69 9.74 -2.93
N GLU A 109 1.86 10.76 -3.17
CA GLU A 109 0.88 10.76 -4.27
C GLU A 109 1.56 10.69 -5.64
N TYR A 110 2.68 11.41 -5.83
CA TYR A 110 3.48 11.32 -7.07
C TYR A 110 4.11 9.95 -7.21
N SER A 111 4.76 9.44 -6.16
CA SER A 111 5.36 8.10 -6.19
C SER A 111 4.34 7.02 -6.54
N ARG A 112 3.15 7.08 -5.95
CA ARG A 112 2.08 6.10 -6.19
C ARG A 112 1.58 6.14 -7.63
N VAL A 113 1.35 7.33 -8.20
CA VAL A 113 0.95 7.48 -9.61
C VAL A 113 2.07 7.02 -10.55
N VAL A 114 3.33 7.34 -10.25
CA VAL A 114 4.49 6.88 -11.04
C VAL A 114 4.54 5.35 -11.07
N LEU A 115 4.41 4.69 -9.91
CA LEU A 115 4.39 3.23 -9.81
C LEU A 115 3.22 2.62 -10.60
N ALA A 116 2.01 3.16 -10.47
CA ALA A 116 0.86 2.67 -11.21
C ALA A 116 1.03 2.84 -12.73
N LEU A 117 1.52 4.00 -13.20
CA LEU A 117 1.78 4.23 -14.63
C LEU A 117 2.85 3.28 -15.18
N LYS A 118 3.97 3.11 -14.47
CA LYS A 118 5.03 2.15 -14.87
C LYS A 118 4.50 0.71 -14.90
N SER A 119 3.61 0.34 -13.96
CA SER A 119 3.04 -1.01 -13.91
C SER A 119 2.21 -1.37 -15.15
N ILE A 120 1.58 -0.37 -15.80
CA ILE A 120 0.80 -0.51 -17.03
C ILE A 120 1.60 -0.14 -18.30
N GLY A 121 2.93 0.02 -18.20
CA GLY A 121 3.79 0.37 -19.32
C GLY A 121 3.69 1.82 -19.81
N ALA A 122 3.03 2.71 -19.05
CA ALA A 122 2.92 4.12 -19.39
C ALA A 122 4.10 4.93 -18.84
N ALA A 123 4.67 5.82 -19.68
CA ALA A 123 5.76 6.70 -19.26
C ALA A 123 5.23 7.84 -18.35
N PRO A 124 5.67 7.93 -17.08
CA PRO A 124 5.19 8.95 -16.15
C PRO A 124 5.71 10.36 -16.47
N THR A 125 6.73 10.46 -17.34
CA THR A 125 7.33 11.73 -17.76
C THR A 125 6.53 12.46 -18.84
N ASP A 126 5.51 11.83 -19.43
CA ASP A 126 4.61 12.47 -20.40
C ASP A 126 3.17 11.91 -20.30
N ILE A 127 2.41 12.49 -19.36
CA ILE A 127 0.98 12.27 -19.23
C ILE A 127 0.24 13.57 -19.53
N GLY A 128 -0.20 13.71 -20.79
CA GLY A 128 -0.89 14.92 -21.26
C GLY A 128 -0.01 16.17 -21.25
N GLY A 129 1.30 16.02 -21.41
CA GLY A 129 2.30 17.10 -21.34
C GLY A 129 2.83 17.41 -19.94
N TYR A 130 2.46 16.63 -18.92
CA TYR A 130 2.99 16.72 -17.57
C TYR A 130 3.97 15.60 -17.26
N ASP A 131 5.04 15.95 -16.56
CA ASP A 131 6.00 14.99 -15.99
C ASP A 131 5.66 14.76 -14.52
N VAL A 132 5.04 13.61 -14.24
CA VAL A 132 4.58 13.22 -12.90
C VAL A 132 5.73 12.72 -12.02
N GLN A 133 6.84 12.30 -12.63
CA GLN A 133 8.01 11.83 -11.90
C GLN A 133 8.88 12.99 -11.40
N LYS A 134 8.95 14.09 -12.15
CA LYS A 134 9.79 15.25 -11.84
C LYS A 134 9.67 15.80 -10.41
N PRO A 135 8.49 15.88 -9.76
CA PRO A 135 8.40 16.30 -8.36
C PRO A 135 9.23 15.45 -7.39
N LEU A 136 9.56 14.21 -7.73
CA LEU A 136 10.43 13.34 -6.92
C LEU A 136 11.91 13.77 -6.94
N GLU A 137 12.31 14.71 -7.81
CA GLU A 137 13.65 15.33 -7.76
C GLU A 137 13.81 16.28 -6.57
N ASP A 138 12.71 16.80 -6.01
CA ASP A 138 12.72 17.65 -4.83
C ASP A 138 12.85 16.82 -3.54
N PHE A 139 14.06 16.35 -3.31
CA PHE A 139 14.43 15.53 -2.15
C PHE A 139 13.98 16.15 -0.82
N ASP A 140 14.17 17.46 -0.62
CA ASP A 140 13.87 18.10 0.66
C ASP A 140 12.36 18.07 0.92
N THR A 141 11.54 18.32 -0.10
CA THR A 141 10.08 18.24 0.04
C THR A 141 9.58 16.80 0.18
N VAL A 142 10.18 15.84 -0.53
CA VAL A 142 9.82 14.41 -0.40
C VAL A 142 10.10 13.91 1.02
N THR A 143 11.31 14.16 1.53
CA THR A 143 11.75 13.73 2.87
C THR A 143 11.11 14.51 4.02
N ALA A 144 10.45 15.66 3.75
CA ALA A 144 9.66 16.36 4.77
C ALA A 144 8.47 15.52 5.31
N GLN A 145 8.08 14.46 4.60
CA GLN A 145 7.11 13.46 5.06
C GLN A 145 7.74 12.31 5.87
N GLY A 146 9.05 12.37 6.14
CA GLY A 146 9.82 11.34 6.82
C GLY A 146 10.15 10.16 5.92
N LEU A 147 10.56 9.06 6.55
CA LEU A 147 11.01 7.83 5.89
C LEU A 147 10.07 7.34 4.77
N ASN A 148 8.76 7.36 5.01
CA ASN A 148 7.77 6.86 4.06
C ASN A 148 7.81 7.59 2.70
N GLY A 149 8.05 8.91 2.71
CA GLY A 149 8.22 9.68 1.48
C GLY A 149 9.43 9.21 0.67
N ALA A 150 10.57 8.99 1.34
CA ALA A 150 11.79 8.54 0.70
C ALA A 150 11.68 7.11 0.15
N VAL A 151 11.10 6.18 0.91
CA VAL A 151 10.89 4.78 0.51
C VAL A 151 10.08 4.70 -0.79
N PHE A 152 8.95 5.38 -0.86
CA PHE A 152 8.12 5.37 -2.05
C PHE A 152 8.76 6.09 -3.24
N ALA A 153 9.49 7.19 -3.01
CA ALA A 153 10.23 7.85 -4.08
C ALA A 153 11.30 6.93 -4.68
N LEU A 154 12.06 6.21 -3.84
CA LEU A 154 13.10 5.30 -4.31
C LEU A 154 12.52 4.09 -5.06
N LEU A 155 11.40 3.52 -4.59
CA LEU A 155 10.65 2.51 -5.33
C LEU A 155 10.24 3.03 -6.71
N ALA A 156 9.61 4.21 -6.77
CA ALA A 156 9.11 4.80 -8.00
C ALA A 156 10.21 5.09 -9.02
N LEU A 157 11.36 5.63 -8.57
CA LEU A 157 12.51 5.93 -9.42
C LEU A 157 13.14 4.67 -10.00
N ASN A 158 13.24 3.60 -9.23
CA ASN A 158 13.87 2.34 -9.68
C ASN A 158 12.94 1.37 -10.43
N ALA A 159 11.62 1.60 -10.44
CA ALA A 159 10.67 0.55 -10.83
C ALA A 159 10.82 -0.01 -12.27
N ASP A 160 11.18 0.81 -13.26
CA ASP A 160 11.24 0.42 -14.68
C ASP A 160 12.65 0.10 -15.19
N ASP A 161 13.70 0.57 -14.51
CA ASP A 161 15.10 0.24 -14.82
C ASP A 161 15.99 0.33 -13.56
N PRO A 162 15.85 -0.61 -12.60
CA PRO A 162 16.57 -0.57 -11.34
C PRO A 162 18.09 -0.69 -11.54
N GLU A 163 18.53 -1.42 -12.56
CA GLU A 163 19.96 -1.59 -12.84
C GLU A 163 20.62 -0.31 -13.35
N GLN A 164 19.92 0.47 -14.18
CA GLN A 164 20.43 1.76 -14.62
C GLN A 164 20.27 2.85 -13.55
N ASN A 165 19.15 2.86 -12.82
CA ASN A 165 18.80 3.97 -11.94
C ASN A 165 19.47 3.90 -10.58
N LYS A 166 19.79 2.69 -10.07
CA LYS A 166 20.30 2.53 -8.70
C LYS A 166 21.57 3.34 -8.41
N ASP A 167 22.43 3.56 -9.40
CA ASP A 167 23.68 4.33 -9.25
C ASP A 167 23.52 5.84 -9.52
N GLY A 168 22.31 6.32 -9.81
CA GLY A 168 22.01 7.73 -10.01
C GLY A 168 22.21 8.58 -8.75
N GLU A 169 22.58 9.86 -8.93
CA GLU A 169 22.86 10.76 -7.80
C GLU A 169 21.65 10.96 -6.88
N LEU A 170 20.44 11.00 -7.44
CA LEU A 170 19.20 11.20 -6.67
C LEU A 170 18.83 9.93 -5.90
N GLU A 171 18.91 8.77 -6.56
CA GLU A 171 18.63 7.46 -6.00
C GLU A 171 19.59 7.14 -4.85
N GLN A 172 20.88 7.41 -5.02
CA GLN A 172 21.89 7.28 -3.95
C GLN A 172 21.64 8.24 -2.79
N LYS A 173 21.11 9.44 -3.07
CA LYS A 173 20.73 10.40 -2.02
C LYS A 173 19.55 9.87 -1.19
N TYR A 174 18.52 9.33 -1.83
CA TYR A 174 17.40 8.68 -1.13
C TYR A 174 17.83 7.42 -0.38
N LEU A 175 18.63 6.55 -0.99
CA LEU A 175 19.17 5.37 -0.33
C LEU A 175 19.92 5.77 0.95
N SER A 176 20.85 6.73 0.87
CA SER A 176 21.61 7.18 2.03
C SER A 176 20.70 7.68 3.16
N TYR A 177 19.70 8.50 2.83
CA TYR A 177 18.71 8.96 3.79
C TYR A 177 17.96 7.82 4.47
N ILE A 178 17.50 6.84 3.69
CA ILE A 178 16.74 5.68 4.19
C ILE A 178 17.60 4.86 5.14
N LEU A 179 18.85 4.54 4.76
CA LEU A 179 19.75 3.74 5.60
C LEU A 179 20.08 4.46 6.92
N GLU A 180 20.15 5.80 6.93
CA GLU A 180 20.34 6.59 8.16
C GLU A 180 19.14 6.55 9.12
N GLN A 181 17.96 6.08 8.67
CA GLN A 181 16.76 5.92 9.52
C GLN A 181 16.69 4.57 10.24
N GLU A 182 17.67 3.67 10.05
CA GLU A 182 17.71 2.37 10.76
C GLU A 182 17.67 2.61 12.28
N LYS A 183 16.73 1.96 12.96
CA LYS A 183 16.54 2.05 14.41
C LYS A 183 17.56 1.16 15.14
N PRO A 184 17.79 1.37 16.45
CA PRO A 184 18.77 0.57 17.20
C PRO A 184 18.49 -0.93 17.22
N ASP A 185 17.24 -1.35 17.01
CA ASP A 185 16.83 -2.75 16.89
C ASP A 185 17.09 -3.35 15.48
N GLY A 186 17.46 -2.51 14.50
CA GLY A 186 17.76 -2.85 13.12
C GLY A 186 16.58 -2.68 12.14
N GLY A 187 15.44 -2.20 12.62
CA GLY A 187 14.23 -2.02 11.82
C GLY A 187 14.00 -0.56 11.46
N PHE A 188 12.79 -0.25 11.00
CA PHE A 188 12.39 1.08 10.58
C PHE A 188 11.05 1.47 11.18
N SER A 189 10.77 2.77 11.30
CA SER A 189 9.48 3.25 11.79
C SER A 189 8.97 4.45 11.01
N LEU A 190 7.66 4.63 11.00
CA LEU A 190 7.00 5.78 10.38
C LEU A 190 7.34 7.09 11.09
N ASP A 191 7.53 7.05 12.41
CA ASP A 191 8.03 8.19 13.17
C ASP A 191 9.56 8.16 13.21
N ASP A 192 10.18 9.12 12.54
CA ASP A 192 11.64 9.29 12.53
C ASP A 192 12.20 9.45 13.96
N ASN A 193 11.39 9.89 14.93
CA ASN A 193 11.79 10.04 16.34
C ASN A 193 11.48 8.81 17.21
N ALA A 194 10.85 7.77 16.68
CA ALA A 194 10.61 6.55 17.44
C ALA A 194 11.93 5.82 17.74
N ASP A 195 12.03 5.30 18.96
CA ASP A 195 13.15 4.46 19.41
C ASP A 195 13.00 3.00 18.98
N GLN A 196 11.80 2.59 18.55
CA GLN A 196 11.47 1.22 18.14
C GLN A 196 10.97 1.21 16.71
N SER A 197 11.30 0.13 15.99
CA SER A 197 10.75 -0.14 14.67
C SER A 197 9.27 -0.55 14.72
N ASP A 198 8.57 -0.39 13.59
CA ASP A 198 7.28 -0.99 13.33
C ASP A 198 7.34 -1.94 12.12
N VAL A 199 6.47 -2.93 12.11
CA VAL A 199 6.47 -4.02 11.12
C VAL A 199 6.23 -3.49 9.70
N ASP A 200 5.29 -2.55 9.54
CA ASP A 200 4.87 -2.02 8.25
C ASP A 200 6.02 -1.27 7.59
N MET A 201 6.60 -0.29 8.28
CA MET A 201 7.70 0.50 7.73
C MET A 201 8.98 -0.29 7.59
N THR A 202 9.23 -1.27 8.46
CA THR A 202 10.35 -2.21 8.27
C THR A 202 10.15 -2.96 6.96
N ALA A 203 9.02 -3.63 6.77
CA ALA A 203 8.71 -4.38 5.56
C ALA A 203 8.76 -3.52 4.29
N MET A 204 8.10 -2.36 4.29
CA MET A 204 8.08 -1.44 3.14
C MET A 204 9.47 -0.89 2.80
N THR A 205 10.28 -0.59 3.81
CA THR A 205 11.67 -0.14 3.59
C THR A 205 12.49 -1.26 2.96
N LEU A 206 12.36 -2.50 3.44
CA LEU A 206 13.09 -3.62 2.85
C LEU A 206 12.72 -3.83 1.37
N GLN A 207 11.46 -3.65 0.98
CA GLN A 207 11.05 -3.77 -0.43
C GLN A 207 11.78 -2.77 -1.34
N CYS A 208 12.06 -1.54 -0.88
CA CYS A 208 12.77 -0.54 -1.69
C CYS A 208 14.27 -0.80 -1.85
N LEU A 209 14.85 -1.64 -0.98
CA LEU A 209 16.28 -1.95 -0.98
C LEU A 209 16.67 -3.07 -1.95
N GLU A 210 15.70 -3.73 -2.60
CA GLU A 210 15.95 -4.85 -3.52
C GLU A 210 17.02 -4.55 -4.59
N PRO A 211 17.03 -3.39 -5.29
CA PRO A 211 18.05 -3.11 -6.32
C PRO A 211 19.48 -3.05 -5.78
N TYR A 212 19.63 -2.87 -4.47
CA TYR A 212 20.89 -2.63 -3.77
C TYR A 212 21.36 -3.83 -2.97
N GLN A 213 20.66 -4.96 -3.02
CA GLN A 213 20.90 -6.14 -2.18
C GLN A 213 22.29 -6.79 -2.34
N ASP A 214 23.01 -6.49 -3.42
CA ASP A 214 24.39 -6.93 -3.64
C ASP A 214 25.43 -6.08 -2.89
N GLN A 215 25.04 -4.91 -2.38
CA GLN A 215 25.91 -4.08 -1.54
C GLN A 215 25.95 -4.66 -0.13
N GLU A 216 27.16 -4.98 0.37
CA GLU A 216 27.34 -5.68 1.65
C GLU A 216 26.62 -5.01 2.83
N ALA A 217 26.67 -3.68 2.92
CA ALA A 217 25.98 -2.93 3.97
C ALA A 217 24.45 -3.02 3.86
N VAL A 218 23.90 -2.95 2.65
CA VAL A 218 22.45 -3.04 2.42
C VAL A 218 21.96 -4.46 2.66
N LYS A 219 22.74 -5.46 2.23
CA LYS A 219 22.47 -6.87 2.50
C LYS A 219 22.35 -7.16 4.00
N GLU A 220 23.26 -6.64 4.82
CA GLU A 220 23.21 -6.81 6.28
C GLU A 220 21.92 -6.21 6.87
N ILE A 221 21.50 -5.03 6.39
CA ILE A 221 20.24 -4.38 6.79
C ILE A 221 19.03 -5.22 6.38
N ILE A 222 19.02 -5.77 5.17
CA ILE A 222 17.95 -6.66 4.70
C ILE A 222 17.84 -7.91 5.58
N GLU A 223 18.97 -8.57 5.86
CA GLU A 223 19.01 -9.77 6.69
C GLU A 223 18.52 -9.50 8.13
N LYS A 224 18.93 -8.37 8.73
CA LYS A 224 18.44 -7.94 10.04
C LYS A 224 16.95 -7.62 10.02
N GLY A 225 16.50 -6.86 9.05
CA GLY A 225 15.09 -6.51 8.90
C GLY A 225 14.19 -7.74 8.79
N ILE A 226 14.58 -8.74 7.98
CA ILE A 226 13.82 -10.00 7.88
C ILE A 226 13.79 -10.75 9.23
N GLN A 227 14.88 -10.72 10.01
CA GLN A 227 14.89 -11.31 11.36
C GLN A 227 13.94 -10.57 12.31
N ILE A 228 13.87 -9.24 12.23
CA ILE A 228 12.93 -8.43 13.01
C ILE A 228 11.49 -8.75 12.63
N LEU A 229 11.18 -8.87 11.34
CA LEU A 229 9.86 -9.28 10.87
C LEU A 229 9.49 -10.69 11.37
N SER A 230 10.43 -11.64 11.41
CA SER A 230 10.16 -12.97 11.99
C SER A 230 9.94 -12.90 13.51
N ALA A 231 10.76 -12.12 14.22
CA ALA A 231 10.68 -11.99 15.66
C ALA A 231 9.42 -11.24 16.12
N GLY A 232 8.92 -10.31 15.31
CA GLY A 232 7.70 -9.55 15.56
C GLY A 232 6.39 -10.31 15.27
N GLN A 233 6.47 -11.53 14.73
CA GLN A 233 5.27 -12.34 14.46
C GLN A 233 4.72 -12.91 15.77
N GLU A 234 3.47 -12.59 16.06
CA GLU A 234 2.77 -12.98 17.27
C GLU A 234 2.44 -14.49 17.32
N GLU A 235 2.01 -15.00 18.48
CA GLU A 235 1.68 -16.42 18.66
C GLU A 235 0.55 -16.89 17.72
N ASN A 236 -0.39 -15.99 17.38
CA ASN A 236 -1.48 -16.27 16.44
C ASN A 236 -1.04 -16.24 14.96
N GLY A 237 0.23 -15.93 14.66
CA GLY A 237 0.75 -15.78 13.31
C GLY A 237 0.61 -14.39 12.70
N GLY A 238 -0.11 -13.48 13.37
CA GLY A 238 -0.30 -12.09 12.95
C GLY A 238 0.82 -11.16 13.39
N TYR A 239 0.54 -9.86 13.26
CA TYR A 239 1.45 -8.77 13.56
C TYR A 239 0.68 -7.61 14.18
N VAL A 240 1.04 -7.25 15.42
CA VAL A 240 0.46 -6.09 16.10
C VAL A 240 1.22 -4.83 15.71
N ALA A 241 0.55 -3.95 14.95
CA ALA A 241 0.99 -2.59 14.69
C ALA A 241 -0.05 -1.60 15.21
N TYR A 242 0.40 -0.49 15.80
CA TYR A 242 -0.49 0.59 16.27
C TYR A 242 -1.65 0.17 17.21
N GLY A 243 -1.53 -0.99 17.87
CA GLY A 243 -2.46 -1.47 18.89
C GLY A 243 -3.34 -2.67 18.51
N SER A 244 -3.28 -3.18 17.28
CA SER A 244 -4.03 -4.37 16.85
C SER A 244 -3.31 -5.17 15.78
N ASP A 245 -3.62 -6.47 15.71
CA ASP A 245 -3.31 -7.31 14.54
C ASP A 245 -4.06 -6.79 13.31
N SER A 246 -3.38 -6.76 12.15
CA SER A 246 -4.00 -6.31 10.91
C SER A 246 -3.62 -7.14 9.67
N SER A 247 -4.54 -7.19 8.71
CA SER A 247 -4.32 -7.78 7.37
C SER A 247 -3.18 -7.06 6.64
N GLU A 248 -3.10 -5.74 6.78
CA GLU A 248 -2.12 -4.87 6.16
C GLU A 248 -0.69 -5.24 6.58
N SER A 249 -0.47 -5.46 7.89
CA SER A 249 0.85 -5.83 8.41
C SER A 249 1.31 -7.17 7.84
N VAL A 250 0.43 -8.18 7.82
CA VAL A 250 0.71 -9.49 7.21
C VAL A 250 1.02 -9.32 5.71
N SER A 251 0.27 -8.47 5.02
CA SER A 251 0.43 -8.19 3.58
C SER A 251 1.81 -7.59 3.27
N GLN A 252 2.28 -6.61 4.06
CA GLN A 252 3.60 -6.02 3.86
C GLN A 252 4.74 -7.02 4.08
N VAL A 253 4.60 -7.92 5.06
CA VAL A 253 5.60 -8.97 5.26
C VAL A 253 5.60 -9.96 4.09
N ILE A 254 4.43 -10.38 3.58
CA ILE A 254 4.35 -11.25 2.39
C ILE A 254 5.00 -10.59 1.16
N LEU A 255 4.73 -9.31 0.91
CA LEU A 255 5.37 -8.53 -0.16
C LEU A 255 6.90 -8.56 -0.04
N THR A 256 7.40 -8.35 1.17
CA THR A 256 8.84 -8.34 1.48
C THR A 256 9.47 -9.71 1.28
N LEU A 257 8.88 -10.78 1.81
CA LEU A 257 9.42 -12.13 1.66
C LEU A 257 9.45 -12.57 0.20
N SER A 258 8.38 -12.28 -0.54
CA SER A 258 8.30 -12.57 -1.98
C SER A 258 9.38 -11.81 -2.77
N THR A 259 9.67 -10.56 -2.39
CA THR A 259 10.75 -9.74 -2.99
C THR A 259 12.12 -10.43 -2.87
N TYR A 260 12.39 -11.09 -1.75
CA TYR A 260 13.67 -11.77 -1.49
C TYR A 260 13.66 -13.27 -1.76
N GLY A 261 12.65 -13.77 -2.49
CA GLY A 261 12.56 -15.18 -2.85
C GLY A 261 12.34 -16.12 -1.66
N ILE A 262 11.73 -15.63 -0.59
CA ILE A 262 11.41 -16.39 0.62
C ILE A 262 9.93 -16.78 0.56
N ASP A 263 9.64 -18.07 0.67
CA ASP A 263 8.27 -18.57 0.67
C ASP A 263 7.59 -18.24 2.00
N CYS A 264 6.61 -17.34 1.97
CA CYS A 264 5.87 -16.88 3.14
C CYS A 264 5.01 -17.97 3.80
N ASN A 265 4.82 -19.12 3.14
CA ASN A 265 4.05 -20.24 3.66
C ASN A 265 4.86 -21.52 3.92
N GLU A 266 6.19 -21.50 3.67
CA GLU A 266 7.08 -22.64 3.92
C GLU A 266 8.31 -22.29 4.78
N ASP A 267 8.73 -21.02 4.87
CA ASP A 267 9.89 -20.63 5.68
C ASP A 267 9.58 -20.75 7.18
N GLU A 268 10.29 -21.65 7.87
CA GLU A 268 10.07 -21.99 9.28
C GLU A 268 10.10 -20.78 10.23
N ARG A 269 10.77 -19.68 9.85
CA ARG A 269 10.83 -18.44 10.64
C ARG A 269 9.47 -17.74 10.74
N PHE A 270 8.56 -18.02 9.82
CA PHE A 270 7.26 -17.37 9.68
C PHE A 270 6.06 -18.33 9.88
N ILE A 271 6.33 -19.54 10.37
CA ILE A 271 5.29 -20.54 10.67
C ILE A 271 4.89 -20.48 12.14
N LYS A 272 3.60 -20.28 12.42
CA LYS A 272 3.00 -20.37 13.77
C LYS A 272 1.84 -21.35 13.74
N ASP A 273 1.81 -22.27 14.70
CA ASP A 273 0.77 -23.33 14.79
C ASP A 273 0.49 -24.08 13.47
N GLY A 274 1.54 -24.26 12.66
CA GLY A 274 1.47 -24.97 11.36
C GLY A 274 0.81 -24.16 10.24
N LYS A 275 0.66 -22.85 10.40
CA LYS A 275 0.20 -21.90 9.38
C LYS A 275 1.32 -20.95 9.01
N GLY A 276 1.48 -20.67 7.72
CA GLY A 276 2.32 -19.58 7.25
C GLY A 276 1.53 -18.30 7.02
N LEU A 277 2.20 -17.25 6.54
CA LEU A 277 1.58 -15.92 6.43
C LEU A 277 0.46 -15.86 5.41
N TYR A 278 0.53 -16.63 4.32
CA TYR A 278 -0.59 -16.73 3.38
C TYR A 278 -1.82 -17.32 4.08
N ASP A 279 -1.65 -18.39 4.85
CA ASP A 279 -2.75 -18.99 5.63
C ASP A 279 -3.36 -17.98 6.61
N ILE A 280 -2.53 -17.15 7.25
CA ILE A 280 -2.97 -16.09 8.16
C ILE A 280 -3.72 -14.98 7.41
N LEU A 281 -3.20 -14.51 6.27
CA LEU A 281 -3.85 -13.48 5.46
C LEU A 281 -5.26 -13.91 5.01
N MET A 282 -5.43 -15.20 4.67
CA MET A 282 -6.74 -15.74 4.26
C MET A 282 -7.79 -15.73 5.38
N GLU A 283 -7.41 -15.55 6.65
CA GLU A 283 -8.37 -15.38 7.74
C GLU A 283 -9.09 -14.04 7.70
N TYR A 284 -8.50 -13.02 7.04
CA TYR A 284 -9.06 -11.69 6.85
C TYR A 284 -9.95 -11.58 5.59
N GLN A 285 -9.88 -12.57 4.70
CA GLN A 285 -10.62 -12.55 3.45
C GLN A 285 -12.13 -12.71 3.67
N GLN A 286 -12.90 -11.80 3.07
CA GLN A 286 -14.36 -11.82 3.05
C GLN A 286 -14.88 -12.61 1.84
N LYS A 287 -16.14 -13.06 1.93
CA LYS A 287 -16.75 -13.96 0.94
C LYS A 287 -16.85 -13.36 -0.48
N ASP A 288 -16.90 -12.04 -0.57
CA ASP A 288 -17.00 -11.32 -1.83
C ASP A 288 -15.64 -10.96 -2.45
N GLY A 289 -14.52 -11.35 -1.80
CA GLY A 289 -13.16 -11.16 -2.31
C GLY A 289 -12.40 -9.99 -1.68
N GLY A 290 -13.08 -9.13 -0.92
CA GLY A 290 -12.44 -8.08 -0.12
C GLY A 290 -11.75 -8.62 1.14
N PHE A 291 -11.05 -7.76 1.85
CA PHE A 291 -10.36 -8.08 3.11
C PHE A 291 -10.77 -7.12 4.21
N SER A 292 -10.82 -7.62 5.44
CA SER A 292 -11.04 -6.79 6.62
C SER A 292 -9.72 -6.35 7.26
N HIS A 293 -9.74 -5.19 7.94
CA HIS A 293 -8.58 -4.72 8.72
C HIS A 293 -8.27 -5.67 9.89
N THR A 294 -9.28 -5.97 10.72
CA THR A 294 -9.21 -6.96 11.82
C THR A 294 -10.02 -8.21 11.47
N LEU A 295 -9.75 -9.33 12.15
CA LEU A 295 -10.45 -10.61 11.92
C LEU A 295 -11.98 -10.56 12.10
N ASP A 296 -12.48 -9.65 12.93
CA ASP A 296 -13.91 -9.43 13.20
C ASP A 296 -14.51 -8.24 12.43
N GLY A 297 -13.72 -7.63 11.54
CA GLY A 297 -14.12 -6.50 10.73
C GLY A 297 -14.94 -6.87 9.49
N GLU A 298 -15.49 -5.84 8.86
CA GLU A 298 -16.06 -5.90 7.51
C GLU A 298 -14.98 -5.56 6.48
N ASN A 299 -15.32 -5.60 5.19
CA ASN A 299 -14.44 -5.13 4.12
C ASN A 299 -13.87 -3.73 4.40
N ASP A 300 -12.56 -3.61 4.29
CA ASP A 300 -11.80 -2.37 4.38
C ASP A 300 -11.00 -2.17 3.09
N GLY A 301 -11.03 -0.95 2.54
CA GLY A 301 -10.40 -0.66 1.26
C GLY A 301 -8.88 -0.77 1.31
N MET A 302 -8.24 -0.30 2.39
CA MET A 302 -6.79 -0.36 2.53
C MET A 302 -6.31 -1.79 2.80
N ALA A 303 -7.05 -2.53 3.63
CA ALA A 303 -6.79 -3.95 3.84
C ALA A 303 -6.90 -4.74 2.52
N THR A 304 -7.91 -4.44 1.70
CA THR A 304 -8.10 -5.11 0.41
C THR A 304 -6.99 -4.75 -0.59
N ASP A 305 -6.68 -3.46 -0.73
CA ASP A 305 -5.60 -2.95 -1.58
C ASP A 305 -4.24 -3.63 -1.27
N GLN A 306 -3.87 -3.68 0.01
CA GLN A 306 -2.58 -4.24 0.42
C GLN A 306 -2.56 -5.77 0.33
N ALA A 307 -3.65 -6.44 0.73
CA ALA A 307 -3.78 -7.89 0.58
C ALA A 307 -3.69 -8.29 -0.90
N PHE A 308 -4.28 -7.51 -1.80
CA PHE A 308 -4.20 -7.79 -3.23
C PHE A 308 -2.77 -7.66 -3.77
N CYS A 309 -2.04 -6.61 -3.38
CA CYS A 309 -0.61 -6.49 -3.69
C CYS A 309 0.21 -7.68 -3.16
N ALA A 310 -0.06 -8.13 -1.92
CA ALA A 310 0.61 -9.27 -1.32
C ALA A 310 0.32 -10.59 -2.03
N LEU A 311 -0.93 -10.85 -2.39
CA LEU A 311 -1.34 -12.03 -3.14
C LEU A 311 -0.65 -12.11 -4.50
N VAL A 312 -0.66 -11.00 -5.25
CA VAL A 312 0.01 -10.91 -6.55
C VAL A 312 1.52 -11.05 -6.39
N SER A 313 2.12 -10.43 -5.37
CA SER A 313 3.56 -10.61 -5.10
C SER A 313 3.92 -12.07 -4.83
N TYR A 314 3.10 -12.77 -4.05
CA TYR A 314 3.31 -14.19 -3.75
C TYR A 314 3.12 -15.08 -4.98
N GLU A 315 2.11 -14.82 -5.82
CA GLU A 315 1.95 -15.49 -7.12
C GLU A 315 3.18 -15.30 -8.00
N ARG A 316 3.66 -14.06 -8.14
CA ARG A 316 4.85 -13.74 -8.93
C ARG A 316 6.10 -14.45 -8.43
N PHE A 317 6.28 -14.54 -7.11
CA PHE A 317 7.34 -15.34 -6.49
C PHE A 317 7.22 -16.82 -6.86
N LYS A 318 6.03 -17.42 -6.72
CA LYS A 318 5.78 -18.83 -7.07
C LYS A 318 6.05 -19.12 -8.56
N ASP A 319 5.79 -18.15 -9.42
CA ASP A 319 6.00 -18.23 -10.87
C ASP A 319 7.43 -17.90 -11.32
N GLY A 320 8.30 -17.43 -10.41
CA GLY A 320 9.66 -16.98 -10.74
C GLY A 320 9.70 -15.72 -11.61
N LYS A 321 8.68 -14.85 -11.50
CA LYS A 321 8.65 -13.53 -12.14
C LYS A 321 9.39 -12.51 -11.28
N ASN A 322 9.63 -11.31 -11.82
CA ASN A 322 10.25 -10.23 -11.03
C ASN A 322 9.39 -9.85 -9.82
N SER A 323 10.01 -9.24 -8.81
CA SER A 323 9.30 -8.73 -7.63
C SER A 323 8.16 -7.75 -8.02
N PHE A 324 7.28 -7.47 -7.07
CA PHE A 324 6.10 -6.63 -7.31
C PHE A 324 6.48 -5.25 -7.88
N TYR A 325 7.50 -4.60 -7.31
CA TYR A 325 7.95 -3.26 -7.70
C TYR A 325 9.07 -3.23 -8.74
N ASN A 326 9.68 -4.36 -9.10
CA ASN A 326 10.55 -4.46 -10.27
C ASN A 326 9.73 -4.68 -11.54
N MET A 327 9.31 -3.60 -12.17
CA MET A 327 8.39 -3.54 -13.30
C MET A 327 9.08 -3.62 -14.67
N THR A 328 10.32 -4.15 -14.72
CA THR A 328 11.04 -4.39 -15.99
C THR A 328 10.36 -5.45 -16.86
N ASP A 329 9.44 -6.25 -16.31
CA ASP A 329 8.61 -7.27 -16.97
C ASP A 329 7.13 -6.88 -17.02
N HIS A 330 6.83 -5.59 -17.22
CA HIS A 330 5.45 -5.11 -17.38
C HIS A 330 4.75 -5.77 -18.57
N ARG A 331 3.42 -5.77 -18.50
CA ARG A 331 2.51 -6.28 -19.53
C ARG A 331 2.54 -5.43 -20.80
#